data_AF-A0A957X1D6-F1
#
_entry.id   AF-A0A957X1D6-F1
#
_cell.length_a   1.000
_cell.length_b   1.000
_cell.length_c   1.000
_cell.angle_alpha   90.00
_cell.angle_beta   90.00
_cell.angle_gamma   90.00
#
_symmetry.space_group_name_H-M   'P 1'
#
loop_
_entity.id
_entity.type
_entity.pdbx_description
1 polymer ?
#
loop_
_entity_poly.entity_id
_entity_poly.type
_entity_poly.pdbx_seq_one_letter_code
_entity_poly.pdbx_strand_id
1 'polypeptide(L)'
;MFGLFKKEAQSKLRVMGHDLEVVSITRDGKILFTGEAARKFPKDHFEGTIMEVAFVCKSGSPYFAYYTCPDYYFAVAAPGGSATFGGSFETEKFRSTVSKEIGAFLVKCLKDTLKVDAGREIVSFSHNRAHTNVLAYISSIGSWAPIQHNDSEGDDASERKAAAVDSGRVKLSEVIAVNQLSPSA
;
A
#
# COMPACT_ATOMS: atom_id res chain seq x y z
N MET A 1 -14.97 -5.79 34.09
CA MET A 1 -13.76 -5.46 33.31
C MET A 1 -14.22 -5.17 31.89
N PHE A 2 -14.51 -3.90 31.56
CA PHE A 2 -15.07 -3.54 30.25
C PHE A 2 -13.94 -3.48 29.22
N GLY A 3 -13.90 -4.48 28.33
CA GLY A 3 -13.04 -4.46 27.16
C GLY A 3 -13.48 -3.34 26.23
N LEU A 4 -12.72 -2.26 26.19
CA LEU A 4 -12.79 -1.27 25.12
C LEU A 4 -12.45 -1.99 23.82
N PHE A 5 -13.47 -2.36 23.04
CA PHE A 5 -13.29 -2.65 21.63
C PHE A 5 -12.70 -1.38 21.00
N LYS A 6 -11.39 -1.37 20.76
CA LYS A 6 -10.78 -0.36 19.89
C LYS A 6 -11.51 -0.50 18.55
N LYS A 7 -12.34 0.48 18.22
CA LYS A 7 -12.97 0.58 16.91
C LYS A 7 -11.84 0.65 15.89
N GLU A 8 -11.63 -0.43 15.15
CA GLU A 8 -10.57 -0.48 14.15
C GLU A 8 -10.77 0.65 13.13
N ALA A 9 -9.67 1.24 12.66
CA ALA A 9 -9.75 2.32 11.69
C ALA A 9 -10.37 1.78 10.39
N GLN A 10 -11.49 2.35 9.97
CA GLN A 10 -12.14 2.00 8.71
C GLN A 10 -11.22 2.40 7.54
N SER A 11 -10.61 1.42 6.89
CA SER A 11 -9.68 1.60 5.76
C SER A 11 -10.36 1.71 4.40
N LYS A 12 -11.68 1.50 4.34
CA LYS A 12 -12.49 1.66 3.13
C LYS A 12 -12.81 3.13 2.90
N LEU A 13 -12.50 3.60 1.70
CA LEU A 13 -12.73 4.96 1.24
C LEU A 13 -13.51 4.90 -0.08
N ARG A 14 -14.27 5.95 -0.36
CA ARG A 14 -14.93 6.14 -1.66
C ARG A 14 -14.46 7.44 -2.27
N VAL A 15 -13.80 7.36 -3.43
CA VAL A 15 -13.15 8.49 -4.09
C VAL A 15 -13.62 8.58 -5.52
N MET A 16 -14.18 9.74 -5.90
CA MET A 16 -14.71 9.97 -7.25
C MET A 16 -15.70 8.88 -7.72
N GLY A 17 -16.46 8.29 -6.79
CA GLY A 17 -17.43 7.24 -7.10
C GLY A 17 -16.89 5.81 -7.01
N HIS A 18 -15.56 5.62 -6.95
CA HIS A 18 -14.90 4.32 -6.87
C HIS A 18 -14.58 3.94 -5.43
N ASP A 19 -14.80 2.66 -5.11
CA ASP A 19 -14.44 2.10 -3.82
C ASP A 19 -12.97 1.67 -3.82
N LEU A 20 -12.29 1.96 -2.72
CA LEU A 20 -10.92 1.55 -2.51
C LEU A 20 -10.67 1.21 -1.05
N GLU A 21 -9.64 0.42 -0.79
CA GLU A 21 -9.27 0.02 0.56
C GLU A 21 -7.78 0.14 0.80
N VAL A 22 -7.39 0.86 1.86
CA VAL A 22 -6.00 0.90 2.32
C VAL A 22 -5.67 -0.43 3.00
N VAL A 23 -4.75 -1.19 2.43
CA VAL A 23 -4.40 -2.54 2.88
C VAL A 23 -3.14 -2.59 3.75
N SER A 24 -2.23 -1.63 3.59
CA SER A 24 -1.02 -1.54 4.40
C SER A 24 -0.49 -0.11 4.49
N ILE A 25 0.10 0.25 5.63
CA ILE A 25 0.96 1.45 5.75
C ILE A 25 2.29 0.99 6.32
N THR A 26 3.38 1.40 5.69
CA THR A 26 4.75 1.13 6.14
C THR A 26 5.55 2.41 6.32
N ARG A 27 6.58 2.35 7.16
CA ARG A 27 7.62 3.37 7.31
C ARG A 27 8.88 2.72 7.86
N ASP A 28 10.05 3.13 7.38
CA ASP A 28 11.36 2.66 7.88
C ASP A 28 11.46 1.13 7.94
N GLY A 29 10.93 0.43 6.93
CA GLY A 29 10.96 -1.03 6.85
C GLY A 29 9.98 -1.75 7.81
N LYS A 30 9.09 -1.03 8.47
CA LYS A 30 8.10 -1.57 9.43
C LYS A 30 6.69 -1.41 8.92
N ILE A 31 5.84 -2.39 9.22
CA ILE A 31 4.40 -2.33 9.00
C ILE A 31 3.76 -1.60 10.17
N LEU A 32 3.15 -0.45 9.90
CA LEU A 32 2.45 0.38 10.89
C LEU A 32 0.95 0.09 10.94
N PHE A 33 0.39 -0.37 9.83
CA PHE A 33 -1.02 -0.66 9.68
C PHE A 33 -1.24 -1.82 8.71
N THR A 34 -2.23 -2.65 9.02
CA THR A 34 -2.75 -3.71 8.12
C THR A 34 -4.26 -3.59 8.08
N GLY A 35 -4.80 -3.36 6.89
CA GLY A 35 -6.22 -3.17 6.62
C GLY A 35 -7.05 -4.43 6.85
N GLU A 36 -8.36 -4.25 6.97
CA GLU A 36 -9.29 -5.35 7.25
C GLU A 36 -9.35 -6.35 6.09
N ALA A 37 -9.37 -5.88 4.83
CA ALA A 37 -9.33 -6.77 3.66
C ALA A 37 -8.10 -7.68 3.65
N ALA A 38 -6.91 -7.13 3.92
CA ALA A 38 -5.69 -7.93 3.97
C ALA A 38 -5.79 -9.09 4.97
N ARG A 39 -6.38 -8.83 6.15
CA ARG A 39 -6.55 -9.86 7.20
C ARG A 39 -7.53 -10.97 6.82
N LYS A 40 -8.40 -10.74 5.85
CA LYS A 40 -9.38 -11.73 5.37
C LYS A 40 -8.82 -12.61 4.26
N PHE A 41 -7.71 -12.21 3.63
CA PHE A 41 -7.08 -13.04 2.62
C PHE A 41 -6.54 -14.33 3.24
N PRO A 42 -6.62 -15.47 2.53
CA PRO A 42 -5.88 -16.68 2.86
C PRO A 42 -4.38 -16.38 3.02
N LYS A 43 -3.67 -17.06 3.92
CA LYS A 43 -2.25 -16.76 4.22
C LYS A 43 -1.30 -17.11 3.07
N ASP A 44 -1.77 -17.90 2.10
CA ASP A 44 -1.09 -18.25 0.85
C ASP A 44 -1.49 -17.34 -0.32
N HIS A 45 -2.35 -16.34 -0.09
CA HIS A 45 -2.74 -15.37 -1.12
C HIS A 45 -1.64 -14.35 -1.39
N PHE A 46 -1.49 -14.02 -2.67
CA PHE A 46 -0.62 -12.96 -3.17
C PHE A 46 -1.48 -11.95 -3.92
N GLU A 47 -1.62 -10.74 -3.37
CA GLU A 47 -2.45 -9.68 -3.96
C GLU A 47 -1.60 -8.76 -4.85
N GLY A 48 -1.63 -9.01 -6.16
CA GLY A 48 -0.87 -8.23 -7.15
C GLY A 48 -1.53 -6.93 -7.62
N THR A 49 -2.76 -6.63 -7.18
CA THR A 49 -3.49 -5.44 -7.64
C THR A 49 -3.31 -4.20 -6.75
N ILE A 50 -2.35 -4.25 -5.81
CA ILE A 50 -2.10 -3.12 -4.91
C ILE A 50 -1.38 -1.98 -5.64
N MET A 51 -1.78 -0.76 -5.29
CA MET A 51 -1.17 0.49 -5.74
C MET A 51 -0.44 1.15 -4.57
N GLU A 52 0.71 1.76 -4.85
CA GLU A 52 1.59 2.36 -3.84
C GLU A 52 1.57 3.89 -3.93
N VAL A 53 1.49 4.54 -2.77
CA VAL A 53 1.66 5.98 -2.58
C VAL A 53 2.78 6.21 -1.58
N ALA A 54 3.80 6.99 -1.94
CA ALA A 54 4.80 7.49 -1.02
C ALA A 54 4.44 8.90 -0.58
N PHE A 55 4.37 9.13 0.72
CA PHE A 55 4.22 10.45 1.33
C PHE A 55 5.57 10.92 1.84
N VAL A 56 6.15 11.90 1.14
CA VAL A 56 7.46 12.45 1.45
C VAL A 56 7.37 13.29 2.71
N CYS A 57 8.29 13.05 3.64
CA CYS A 57 8.33 13.74 4.94
C CYS A 57 9.59 14.61 5.07
N LYS A 58 9.50 15.69 5.87
CA LYS A 58 10.64 16.58 6.20
C LYS A 58 11.82 15.84 6.83
N SER A 59 11.56 14.73 7.52
CA SER A 59 12.58 13.87 8.14
C SER A 59 13.44 13.11 7.13
N GLY A 60 13.00 13.00 5.87
CA GLY A 60 13.61 12.15 4.85
C GLY A 60 13.09 10.70 4.84
N SER A 61 12.38 10.26 5.88
CA SER A 61 11.74 8.94 5.94
C SER A 61 10.28 9.02 5.47
N PRO A 62 9.95 8.55 4.26
CA PRO A 62 8.58 8.58 3.76
C PRO A 62 7.69 7.56 4.48
N TYR A 63 6.39 7.84 4.49
CA TYR A 63 5.39 6.80 4.69
C TYR A 63 4.99 6.22 3.34
N PHE A 64 4.81 4.90 3.28
CA PHE A 64 4.17 4.27 2.12
C PHE A 64 2.79 3.78 2.52
N ALA A 65 1.80 4.05 1.69
CA ALA A 65 0.48 3.48 1.81
C ALA A 65 0.17 2.64 0.57
N TYR A 66 -0.42 1.48 0.82
CA TYR A 66 -0.79 0.52 -0.21
C TYR A 66 -2.30 0.36 -0.19
N TYR A 67 -2.92 0.41 -1.35
CA TYR A 67 -4.37 0.31 -1.46
C TYR A 67 -4.79 -0.56 -2.64
N THR A 68 -5.97 -1.14 -2.56
CA THR A 68 -6.64 -1.81 -3.67
C THR A 68 -7.73 -0.90 -4.22
N CYS A 69 -7.86 -0.85 -5.53
CA CYS A 69 -8.99 -0.21 -6.22
C CYS A 69 -9.15 -0.91 -7.57
N PRO A 70 -10.06 -1.91 -7.69
CA PRO A 70 -10.18 -2.72 -8.89
C PRO A 70 -10.39 -1.91 -10.17
N ASP A 71 -11.27 -0.90 -10.12
CA ASP A 71 -11.57 -0.05 -11.28
C ASP A 71 -10.33 0.71 -11.76
N TYR A 72 -9.58 1.29 -10.82
CA TYR A 72 -8.37 2.05 -11.14
C TYR A 72 -7.22 1.14 -11.58
N TYR A 73 -7.04 -0.01 -10.93
CA TYR A 73 -6.04 -0.99 -11.33
C TYR A 73 -6.28 -1.45 -12.77
N PHE A 74 -7.52 -1.81 -13.12
CA PHE A 74 -7.88 -2.15 -14.50
C PHE A 74 -7.59 -1.00 -15.47
N ALA A 75 -7.89 0.24 -15.07
CA ALA A 75 -7.64 1.42 -15.91
C ALA A 75 -6.16 1.63 -16.28
N VAL A 76 -5.23 1.24 -15.39
CA VAL A 76 -3.78 1.48 -15.58
C VAL A 76 -2.99 0.24 -16.01
N ALA A 77 -3.51 -0.97 -15.76
CA ALA A 77 -2.85 -2.23 -16.10
C ALA A 77 -3.30 -2.78 -17.47
N ALA A 78 -4.55 -2.54 -17.88
CA ALA A 78 -5.07 -3.08 -19.14
C ALA A 78 -4.75 -2.17 -20.35
N PRO A 79 -4.44 -2.74 -21.53
CA PRO A 79 -4.34 -1.98 -22.77
C PRO A 79 -5.65 -1.22 -23.05
N GLY A 80 -5.57 0.12 -23.13
CA GLY A 80 -6.75 0.97 -23.34
C GLY A 80 -7.68 1.13 -22.12
N GLY A 81 -7.32 0.59 -20.95
CA GLY A 81 -8.13 0.67 -19.73
C GLY A 81 -8.47 2.11 -19.30
N SER A 82 -7.62 3.08 -19.61
CA SER A 82 -7.88 4.49 -19.30
C SER A 82 -9.16 5.00 -19.98
N ALA A 83 -9.51 4.50 -21.17
CA ALA A 83 -10.73 4.91 -21.87
C ALA A 83 -12.00 4.53 -21.09
N THR A 84 -12.02 3.36 -20.45
CA THR A 84 -13.14 2.91 -19.61
C THR A 84 -13.23 3.64 -18.28
N PHE A 85 -12.18 4.39 -17.92
CA PHE A 85 -12.07 5.19 -16.69
C PHE A 85 -12.24 6.70 -16.94
N GLY A 86 -12.81 7.09 -18.09
CA GLY A 86 -13.00 8.50 -18.45
C GLY A 86 -11.79 9.17 -19.11
N GLY A 87 -10.78 8.39 -19.51
CA GLY A 87 -9.57 8.85 -20.19
C GLY A 87 -8.44 9.28 -19.24
N SER A 88 -7.27 9.55 -19.82
CA SER A 88 -6.05 9.83 -19.06
C SER A 88 -6.17 11.00 -18.06
N PHE A 89 -7.00 11.99 -18.37
CA PHE A 89 -7.24 13.13 -17.46
C PHE A 89 -7.97 12.71 -16.18
N GLU A 90 -9.05 11.93 -16.30
CA GLU A 90 -9.79 11.45 -15.12
C GLU A 90 -8.96 10.41 -14.34
N THR A 91 -8.15 9.58 -15.02
CA THR A 91 -7.18 8.69 -14.37
C THR A 91 -6.17 9.46 -13.52
N GLU A 92 -5.60 10.56 -14.01
CA GLU A 92 -4.63 11.38 -13.27
C GLU A 92 -5.28 12.16 -12.12
N LYS A 93 -6.48 12.70 -12.36
CA LYS A 93 -7.28 13.38 -11.35
C LYS A 93 -7.67 12.43 -10.22
N PHE A 94 -8.06 11.20 -10.55
CA PHE A 94 -8.29 10.14 -9.56
C PHE A 94 -7.02 9.87 -8.77
N ARG A 95 -5.88 9.65 -9.45
CA ARG A 95 -4.58 9.41 -8.81
C ARG A 95 -4.20 10.49 -7.81
N SER A 96 -4.44 11.76 -8.15
CA SER A 96 -4.18 12.90 -7.25
C SER A 96 -5.19 13.03 -6.11
N THR A 97 -6.45 12.62 -6.33
CA THR A 97 -7.50 12.70 -5.32
C THR A 97 -7.35 11.58 -4.30
N VAL A 98 -7.04 10.36 -4.74
CA VAL A 98 -6.85 9.20 -3.87
C VAL A 98 -5.67 9.39 -2.92
N SER A 99 -4.54 9.98 -3.34
CA SER A 99 -3.43 10.31 -2.43
C SER A 99 -3.83 11.28 -1.34
N LYS A 100 -4.65 12.29 -1.64
CA LYS A 100 -5.12 13.24 -0.63
C LYS A 100 -5.98 12.54 0.41
N GLU A 101 -6.92 11.71 -0.04
CA GLU A 101 -7.82 10.96 0.85
C GLU A 101 -7.06 9.90 1.67
N ILE A 102 -6.13 9.16 1.05
CA ILE A 102 -5.25 8.21 1.74
C ILE A 102 -4.33 8.94 2.71
N GLY A 103 -3.81 10.11 2.35
CA GLY A 103 -2.98 10.93 3.23
C GLY A 103 -3.75 11.38 4.47
N ALA A 104 -5.01 11.84 4.29
CA ALA A 104 -5.89 12.18 5.41
C ALA A 104 -6.19 10.97 6.29
N PHE A 105 -6.50 9.81 5.68
CA PHE A 105 -6.67 8.54 6.40
C PHE A 105 -5.43 8.17 7.21
N LEU A 106 -4.24 8.21 6.59
CA LEU A 106 -2.97 7.88 7.22
C LEU A 106 -2.72 8.77 8.43
N VAL A 107 -2.85 10.09 8.28
CA VAL A 107 -2.65 11.05 9.38
C VAL A 107 -3.59 10.75 10.54
N LYS A 108 -4.88 10.53 10.25
CA LYS A 108 -5.87 10.18 11.26
C LYS A 108 -5.53 8.84 11.93
N CYS A 109 -5.24 7.81 11.14
CA CYS A 109 -4.96 6.46 11.61
C CYS A 109 -3.74 6.46 12.55
N LEU A 110 -2.62 7.06 12.15
CA LEU A 110 -1.40 7.12 12.96
C LEU A 110 -1.59 7.96 14.22
N LYS A 111 -2.35 9.06 14.14
CA LYS A 111 -2.68 9.88 15.31
C LYS A 111 -3.54 9.12 16.31
N ASP A 112 -4.53 8.38 15.85
CA ASP A 112 -5.44 7.63 16.71
C ASP A 112 -4.75 6.41 17.35
N THR A 113 -3.98 5.66 16.55
CA THR A 113 -3.38 4.38 16.94
C THR A 113 -2.03 4.51 17.62
N LEU A 114 -1.12 5.35 17.10
CA LEU A 114 0.27 5.48 17.55
C LEU A 114 0.57 6.81 18.24
N LYS A 115 -0.40 7.74 18.30
CA LYS A 115 -0.22 9.11 18.82
C LYS A 115 0.85 9.91 18.06
N VAL A 116 1.01 9.61 16.77
CA VAL A 116 1.94 10.29 15.86
C VAL A 116 1.17 11.31 15.00
N ASP A 117 1.59 12.57 15.01
CA ASP A 117 1.02 13.62 14.15
C ASP A 117 1.78 13.73 12.82
N ALA A 118 1.51 12.79 11.90
CA ALA A 118 2.17 12.76 10.60
C ALA A 118 1.82 13.95 9.69
N GLY A 119 0.72 14.66 9.96
CA GLY A 119 0.23 15.76 9.10
C GLY A 119 1.16 16.97 9.05
N ARG A 120 2.03 17.13 10.05
CA ARG A 120 3.05 18.20 10.09
C ARG A 120 4.33 17.84 9.34
N GLU A 121 4.56 16.55 9.11
CA GLU A 121 5.76 16.02 8.47
C GLU A 121 5.61 15.88 6.95
N ILE A 122 4.44 15.45 6.48
CA ILE A 122 4.18 15.19 5.06
C ILE A 122 4.21 16.52 4.28
N VAL A 123 5.00 16.58 3.21
CA VAL A 123 5.17 17.78 2.36
C VAL A 123 4.69 17.57 0.94
N SER A 124 4.74 16.35 0.44
CA SER A 124 4.31 15.98 -0.91
C SER A 124 4.03 14.49 -0.97
N PHE A 125 3.52 14.02 -2.11
CA PHE A 125 3.35 12.61 -2.38
C PHE A 125 3.79 12.26 -3.79
N SER A 126 4.12 11.00 -4.01
CA SER A 126 4.34 10.39 -5.31
C SER A 126 3.67 9.02 -5.37
N HIS A 127 3.42 8.53 -6.58
CA HIS A 127 2.70 7.29 -6.81
C HIS A 127 3.48 6.39 -7.71
N ASN A 128 3.31 5.11 -7.49
CA ASN A 128 3.81 4.11 -8.39
C ASN A 128 2.82 3.75 -9.50
N ARG A 129 3.32 3.02 -10.49
CA ARG A 129 2.49 2.33 -11.49
C ARG A 129 1.98 1.00 -10.92
N ALA A 130 1.06 0.37 -11.64
CA ALA A 130 0.70 -1.03 -11.39
C ALA A 130 1.93 -1.94 -11.55
N HIS A 131 1.85 -3.14 -10.98
CA HIS A 131 2.89 -4.18 -11.04
C HIS A 131 4.23 -3.69 -10.49
N THR A 132 4.19 -3.15 -9.28
CA THR A 132 5.41 -2.76 -8.54
C THR A 132 5.51 -3.41 -7.18
N ASN A 133 4.39 -3.95 -6.68
CA ASN A 133 4.28 -4.57 -5.38
C ASN A 133 3.22 -5.66 -5.40
N VAL A 134 3.40 -6.65 -4.55
CA VAL A 134 2.43 -7.71 -4.23
C VAL A 134 2.25 -7.76 -2.73
N LEU A 135 1.02 -7.74 -2.24
CA LEU A 135 0.77 -7.96 -0.81
C LEU A 135 0.88 -9.46 -0.52
N ALA A 136 1.75 -9.83 0.41
CA ALA A 136 1.96 -11.22 0.81
C ALA A 136 1.96 -11.34 2.35
N TYR A 137 1.50 -12.47 2.86
CA TYR A 137 1.61 -12.78 4.28
C TYR A 137 3.02 -13.29 4.59
N ILE A 138 3.69 -12.66 5.56
CA ILE A 138 5.03 -13.04 6.02
C ILE A 138 4.87 -13.73 7.37
N SER A 139 5.06 -15.05 7.38
CA SER A 139 4.75 -15.90 8.53
C SER A 139 5.66 -15.63 9.73
N SER A 140 6.94 -15.33 9.49
CA SER A 140 7.95 -15.03 10.51
C SER A 140 7.65 -13.78 11.33
N ILE A 141 6.89 -12.83 10.78
CA ILE A 141 6.45 -11.60 11.47
C ILE A 141 4.94 -11.57 11.72
N GLY A 142 4.21 -12.60 11.26
CA GLY A 142 2.77 -12.74 11.42
C GLY A 142 1.94 -11.62 10.80
N SER A 143 2.42 -10.97 9.72
CA SER A 143 1.80 -9.77 9.15
C SER A 143 1.84 -9.73 7.62
N TRP A 144 1.00 -8.88 7.02
CA TRP A 144 0.94 -8.65 5.58
C TRP A 144 1.91 -7.55 5.16
N ALA A 145 2.79 -7.87 4.20
CA ALA A 145 3.81 -6.97 3.70
C ALA A 145 3.65 -6.70 2.19
N PRO A 146 3.90 -5.45 1.74
CA PRO A 146 3.93 -5.09 0.34
C PRO A 146 5.30 -5.43 -0.26
N ILE A 147 5.46 -6.66 -0.71
CA ILE A 147 6.71 -7.17 -1.29
C ILE A 147 6.89 -6.56 -2.68
N GLN A 148 8.03 -5.93 -2.92
CA GLN A 148 8.37 -5.36 -4.22
C GLN A 148 8.36 -6.46 -5.29
N HIS A 149 7.71 -6.19 -6.40
CA HIS A 149 7.65 -7.07 -7.58
C HIS A 149 7.39 -6.21 -8.79
N ASN A 150 8.27 -6.25 -9.78
CA ASN A 150 8.02 -5.57 -11.06
C ASN A 150 8.00 -6.50 -12.27
N ASP A 151 7.48 -6.02 -13.40
CA ASP A 151 7.31 -6.77 -14.64
C ASP A 151 8.63 -7.33 -15.25
N SER A 152 9.80 -6.88 -14.79
CA SER A 152 11.10 -7.44 -15.21
C SER A 152 11.54 -8.67 -14.39
N GLU A 153 10.87 -8.91 -13.27
CA GLU A 153 11.09 -10.08 -12.42
C GLU A 153 10.26 -11.28 -12.90
N GLY A 154 10.66 -12.49 -12.52
CA GLY A 154 9.87 -13.70 -12.80
C GLY A 154 8.61 -13.78 -11.94
N ASP A 155 7.58 -14.47 -12.42
CA ASP A 155 6.26 -14.62 -11.77
C ASP A 155 6.33 -15.05 -10.29
N ASP A 156 7.32 -15.88 -9.93
CA ASP A 156 7.55 -16.41 -8.58
C ASP A 156 8.44 -15.50 -7.70
N ALA A 157 8.81 -14.31 -8.16
CA ALA A 157 9.72 -13.41 -7.44
C ALA A 157 9.19 -13.00 -6.06
N SER A 158 7.89 -12.71 -5.95
CA SER A 158 7.26 -12.38 -4.66
C SER A 158 7.31 -13.54 -3.69
N GLU A 159 7.04 -14.77 -4.17
CA GLU A 159 7.07 -15.98 -3.35
C GLU A 159 8.48 -16.23 -2.82
N ARG A 160 9.51 -16.13 -3.68
CA ARG A 160 10.90 -16.28 -3.28
C ARG A 160 11.33 -15.22 -2.26
N LYS A 161 10.94 -13.96 -2.45
CA LYS A 161 11.25 -12.87 -1.52
C LYS A 161 10.56 -13.09 -0.17
N ALA A 162 9.28 -13.45 -0.17
CA ALA A 162 8.55 -13.77 1.05
C ALA A 162 9.20 -14.96 1.80
N ALA A 163 9.52 -16.05 1.10
CA ALA A 163 10.21 -17.21 1.67
C ALA A 163 11.62 -16.87 2.20
N ALA A 164 12.35 -15.97 1.54
CA ALA A 164 13.66 -15.51 1.99
C ALA A 164 13.55 -14.70 3.30
N VAL A 165 12.52 -13.86 3.45
CA VAL A 165 12.23 -13.16 4.72
C VAL A 165 11.85 -14.17 5.80
N ASP A 166 10.96 -15.12 5.49
CA ASP A 166 10.48 -16.10 6.46
C ASP A 166 11.56 -17.05 6.97
N SER A 167 12.52 -17.38 6.11
CA SER A 167 13.71 -18.14 6.50
C SER A 167 14.80 -17.30 7.17
N GLY A 168 14.59 -15.98 7.32
CA GLY A 168 15.56 -15.06 7.91
C GLY A 168 16.80 -14.80 7.06
N ARG A 169 16.79 -15.18 5.78
CA ARG A 169 17.91 -14.95 4.84
C ARG A 169 18.04 -13.49 4.45
N VAL A 170 16.92 -12.76 4.40
CA VAL A 170 16.87 -11.32 4.12
C VAL A 170 15.94 -10.63 5.13
N LYS A 171 16.19 -9.36 5.42
CA LYS A 171 15.29 -8.54 6.24
C LYS A 171 14.11 -8.07 5.41
N LEU A 172 12.97 -7.84 6.06
CA LEU A 172 11.79 -7.26 5.41
C LEU A 172 12.10 -5.95 4.68
N SER A 173 12.91 -5.08 5.30
CA SER A 173 13.33 -3.79 4.74
C SER A 173 14.11 -3.88 3.43
N GLU A 174 14.61 -5.07 3.07
CA GLU A 174 15.33 -5.31 1.81
C GLU A 174 14.40 -5.66 0.66
N VAL A 175 13.13 -5.97 0.93
CA VAL A 175 12.15 -6.42 -0.06
C VAL A 175 10.85 -5.58 -0.08
N ILE A 176 10.80 -4.50 0.70
CA ILE A 176 9.70 -3.51 0.70
C ILE A 176 10.27 -2.10 0.48
N ALA A 177 9.42 -1.14 0.13
CA ALA A 177 9.84 0.26 0.02
C ALA A 177 10.24 0.85 1.40
N VAL A 178 11.35 1.60 1.42
CA VAL A 178 11.88 2.26 2.64
C VAL A 178 12.18 3.74 2.42
N ASN A 179 12.95 4.08 1.37
CA ASN A 179 13.36 5.47 1.10
C ASN A 179 12.77 6.02 -0.21
N GLN A 180 12.40 5.13 -1.12
CA GLN A 180 11.92 5.46 -2.45
C GLN A 180 10.77 4.52 -2.82
N LEU A 181 9.96 4.95 -3.79
CA LEU A 181 8.94 4.09 -4.40
C LEU A 181 9.57 2.80 -4.91
N SER A 182 8.76 1.76 -4.96
CA SER A 182 9.15 0.48 -5.53
C SER A 182 9.49 0.65 -7.01
N PRO A 183 10.47 -0.08 -7.55
CA PRO A 183 10.88 0.11 -8.94
C PRO A 183 9.74 -0.28 -9.90
N SER A 184 9.41 0.62 -10.83
CA SER A 184 8.65 0.27 -12.03
C SER A 184 9.67 -0.02 -13.13
N ALA A 185 9.82 -1.29 -13.52
CA ALA A 185 10.66 -1.84 -14.60
C ALA A 185 11.72 -0.91 -15.24
#